data_AF-A0A2D4MB82-F1
#
_entry.id   AF-A0A2D4MB82-F1
#
_cell.length_a   1.000
_cell.length_b   1.000
_cell.length_c   1.000
_cell.angle_alpha   90.00
_cell.angle_beta   90.00
_cell.angle_gamma   90.00
#
_symmetry.space_group_name_H-M   'P 1'
#
loop_
_entity.id
_entity.type
_entity.pdbx_description
1 polymer ?
#
loop_
_entity_poly.entity_id
_entity_poly.type
_entity_poly.pdbx_seq_one_letter_code
_entity_poly.pdbx_strand_id
1 'polypeptide(L)'
;IEGIVLIMVDNLYIFFQLLYLKIITILFPTSDFWHPVVTPSLVYMSQLLTKCAVRTEEDIVKGLFICCLFLDYTSLAQRFVPELANFLLGVLHLAIPSKETQGYSLLPPFVSLGKHSNLLVVSEKSGTETWQKQNISLHVLSRSTGKNKIETNNLRLSCVALALALVQRCTVLYGELPSFREIMGPVRLLLSSLGLQATKYPPQLQELHQSVLEKLDVPGTYRPLVCDKRKPVPLKLYTPKIVKVLEFGRKQGSSKQEQERQRLVHKHRRELKGAVREIRRDNQFLAKMQLAEVMERDSERKRKVKQLFQSLAQQEGDWKALKRKKR
;
A
#
# COMPACT_ATOMS: atom_id res chain seq x y z
N ILE A 1 -31.97 -47.49 19.93
CA ILE A 1 -30.73 -47.47 20.74
C ILE A 1 -29.57 -46.99 19.87
N GLU A 2 -29.36 -47.55 18.68
CA GLU A 2 -28.30 -47.12 17.74
C GLU A 2 -28.37 -45.64 17.33
N GLY A 3 -29.56 -45.09 17.07
CA GLY A 3 -29.72 -43.66 16.74
C GLY A 3 -29.39 -42.70 17.90
N ILE A 4 -29.53 -43.13 19.15
CA ILE A 4 -29.20 -42.31 20.33
C ILE A 4 -27.68 -42.32 20.57
N VAL A 5 -27.04 -43.46 20.32
CA VAL A 5 -25.58 -43.61 20.42
C VAL A 5 -24.87 -42.75 19.36
N LEU A 6 -25.36 -42.75 18.11
CA LEU A 6 -24.82 -41.88 17.05
C LEU A 6 -24.94 -40.39 17.38
N ILE A 7 -26.11 -39.93 17.85
CA ILE A 7 -26.31 -38.53 18.25
C ILE A 7 -25.42 -38.13 19.45
N MET A 8 -25.19 -39.06 20.38
CA MET A 8 -24.25 -38.83 21.50
C MET A 8 -22.80 -38.73 21.01
N VAL A 9 -22.37 -39.60 20.08
CA VAL A 9 -21.01 -39.58 19.51
C VAL A 9 -20.78 -38.30 18.70
N ASP A 10 -21.76 -37.87 17.91
CA ASP A 10 -21.69 -36.63 17.13
C ASP A 10 -21.63 -35.39 18.04
N ASN A 11 -22.43 -35.34 19.10
CA ASN A 11 -22.39 -34.23 20.06
C ASN A 11 -21.07 -34.20 20.86
N LEU A 12 -20.50 -35.36 21.18
CA LEU A 12 -19.21 -35.45 21.87
C LEU A 12 -18.07 -34.95 20.97
N TYR A 13 -18.06 -35.32 19.68
CA TYR A 13 -17.07 -34.86 18.72
C TYR A 13 -17.12 -33.34 18.53
N ILE A 14 -18.33 -32.76 18.43
CA ILE A 14 -18.53 -31.31 18.35
C ILE A 14 -17.99 -30.62 19.60
N PHE A 15 -18.19 -31.19 20.78
CA PHE A 15 -17.65 -30.63 22.02
C PHE A 15 -16.11 -30.60 22.02
N PHE A 16 -15.46 -31.69 21.59
CA PHE A 16 -14.00 -31.72 21.45
C PHE A 16 -13.48 -30.67 20.45
N GLN A 17 -14.21 -30.46 19.35
CA GLN A 17 -13.84 -29.46 18.35
C GLN A 17 -13.91 -28.03 18.90
N LEU A 18 -14.92 -27.72 19.71
CA LEU A 18 -15.02 -26.44 20.42
C LEU A 18 -13.89 -26.23 21.44
N LEU A 19 -13.52 -27.29 22.18
CA LEU A 19 -12.38 -27.25 23.10
C LEU A 19 -11.05 -27.03 22.36
N TYR A 20 -10.86 -27.68 21.21
CA TYR A 20 -9.66 -27.50 20.39
C TYR A 20 -9.46 -26.03 20.00
N LEU A 21 -10.53 -25.34 19.60
CA LEU A 21 -10.48 -23.91 19.27
C LEU A 21 -10.13 -23.04 20.49
N LYS A 22 -10.54 -23.41 21.70
CA LYS A 22 -10.10 -22.72 22.92
C LYS A 22 -8.63 -22.98 23.21
N ILE A 23 -8.15 -24.21 23.07
CA ILE A 23 -6.75 -24.57 23.32
C ILE A 23 -5.81 -23.78 22.40
N ILE A 24 -6.18 -23.59 21.13
CA ILE A 24 -5.40 -22.79 20.19
C ILE A 24 -5.16 -21.36 20.71
N THR A 25 -6.13 -20.72 21.38
CA THR A 25 -5.94 -19.37 21.96
C THR A 25 -4.90 -19.31 23.07
N ILE A 26 -4.65 -20.44 23.74
CA ILE A 26 -3.70 -20.52 24.86
C ILE A 26 -2.31 -20.86 24.33
N LEU A 27 -2.23 -21.71 23.30
CA LEU A 27 -0.97 -22.19 22.74
C LEU A 27 -0.33 -21.22 21.74
N PHE A 28 -1.12 -20.46 20.98
CA PHE A 28 -0.63 -19.66 19.87
C PHE A 28 -0.99 -18.17 20.02
N PRO A 29 -0.12 -17.26 19.54
CA PRO A 29 -0.39 -15.83 19.56
C PRO A 29 -1.56 -15.46 18.62
N THR A 30 -2.47 -14.63 19.10
CA THR A 30 -3.67 -14.20 18.35
C THR A 30 -3.53 -12.81 17.72
N SER A 31 -2.41 -12.12 17.96
CA SER A 31 -2.13 -10.76 17.46
C SER A 31 -1.59 -10.71 16.02
N ASP A 32 -0.93 -11.77 15.57
CA ASP A 32 -0.14 -11.77 14.33
C ASP A 32 -0.98 -11.56 13.08
N PHE A 33 -0.47 -10.80 12.09
CA PHE A 33 -1.17 -10.51 10.84
C PHE A 33 -1.70 -11.79 10.17
N TRP A 34 -0.83 -12.80 10.04
CA TRP A 34 -1.13 -14.12 9.52
C TRP A 34 -0.42 -15.18 10.35
N HIS A 35 -1.12 -16.25 10.71
CA HIS A 35 -0.57 -17.38 11.47
C HIS A 35 -1.13 -18.70 10.92
N PRO A 36 -0.29 -19.72 10.69
CA PRO A 36 -0.68 -20.94 9.98
C PRO A 36 -1.77 -21.76 10.68
N VAL A 37 -1.98 -21.58 11.99
CA VAL A 37 -3.01 -22.31 12.76
C VAL A 37 -4.18 -21.41 13.16
N VAL A 38 -3.91 -20.15 13.49
CA VAL A 38 -4.91 -19.21 14.06
C VAL A 38 -5.76 -18.58 12.97
N THR A 39 -5.16 -18.23 11.83
CA THR A 39 -5.90 -17.70 10.69
C THR A 39 -6.91 -18.72 10.13
N PRO A 40 -6.55 -20.01 9.88
CA PRO A 40 -7.55 -20.98 9.46
C PRO A 40 -8.57 -21.32 10.57
N SER A 41 -8.21 -21.27 11.85
CA SER A 41 -9.20 -21.47 12.93
C SER A 41 -10.24 -20.35 12.96
N LEU A 42 -9.84 -19.09 12.74
CA LEU A 42 -10.74 -17.95 12.58
C LEU A 42 -11.69 -18.13 11.38
N VAL A 43 -11.17 -18.56 10.23
CA VAL A 43 -11.99 -18.86 9.04
C VAL A 43 -12.95 -20.02 9.28
N TYR A 44 -12.50 -21.06 10.00
CA TYR A 44 -13.35 -22.18 10.36
C TYR A 44 -14.49 -21.74 11.29
N MET A 45 -14.20 -20.93 12.31
CA MET A 45 -15.21 -20.37 13.20
C MET A 45 -16.20 -19.47 12.45
N SER A 46 -15.78 -18.73 11.41
CA SER A 46 -16.69 -17.87 10.64
C SER A 46 -17.63 -18.69 9.75
N GLN A 47 -17.14 -19.80 9.20
CA GLN A 47 -17.97 -20.79 8.52
C GLN A 47 -19.00 -21.42 9.46
N LEU A 48 -18.62 -21.75 10.70
CA LEU A 48 -19.56 -22.27 11.69
C LEU A 48 -20.70 -21.29 11.99
N LEU A 49 -20.40 -19.99 12.15
CA LEU A 49 -21.45 -18.99 12.43
C LEU A 49 -22.36 -18.71 11.23
N THR A 50 -21.87 -18.87 9.99
CA THR A 50 -22.62 -18.50 8.77
C THR A 50 -23.36 -19.68 8.13
N LYS A 51 -22.77 -20.88 8.13
CA LYS A 51 -23.30 -22.05 7.42
C LYS A 51 -24.19 -22.93 8.29
N CYS A 52 -23.98 -22.94 9.60
CA CYS A 52 -24.78 -23.77 10.51
C CYS A 52 -26.16 -23.14 10.76
N ALA A 53 -27.22 -23.82 10.31
CA ALA A 53 -28.58 -23.40 10.58
C ALA A 53 -28.95 -23.63 12.05
N VAL A 54 -29.43 -22.58 12.72
CA VAL A 54 -29.87 -22.66 14.12
C VAL A 54 -31.27 -23.29 14.18
N ARG A 55 -31.37 -24.53 14.68
CA ARG A 55 -32.65 -25.26 14.80
C ARG A 55 -33.05 -25.51 16.24
N THR A 56 -32.08 -25.64 17.13
CA THR A 56 -32.27 -25.96 18.55
C THR A 56 -31.65 -24.90 19.46
N GLU A 57 -32.07 -24.87 20.72
CA GLU A 57 -31.46 -24.02 21.75
C GLU A 57 -29.98 -24.39 22.00
N GLU A 58 -29.61 -25.65 21.78
CA GLU A 58 -28.23 -26.13 21.93
C GLU A 58 -27.32 -25.54 20.86
N ASP A 59 -27.82 -25.39 19.62
CA ASP A 59 -27.09 -24.74 18.53
C ASP A 59 -26.80 -23.27 18.87
N ILE A 60 -27.73 -22.60 19.57
CA ILE A 60 -27.55 -21.22 20.03
C ILE A 60 -26.43 -21.16 21.07
N VAL A 61 -26.41 -22.09 22.04
CA VAL A 61 -25.34 -22.15 23.05
C VAL A 61 -23.98 -22.42 22.40
N LYS A 62 -23.91 -23.35 21.43
CA LYS A 62 -22.68 -23.63 20.66
C LYS A 62 -22.21 -22.39 19.90
N GLY A 63 -23.12 -21.69 19.22
CA GLY A 63 -22.81 -20.46 18.50
C GLY A 63 -22.36 -19.32 19.41
N LEU A 64 -23.04 -19.10 20.55
CA LEU A 64 -22.64 -18.11 21.56
C LEU A 64 -21.26 -18.42 22.15
N PHE A 65 -20.92 -19.68 22.35
CA PHE A 65 -19.58 -20.09 22.77
C PHE A 65 -18.52 -19.73 21.71
N ILE A 66 -18.80 -19.96 20.42
CA ILE A 66 -17.91 -19.54 19.32
C ILE A 66 -17.78 -18.01 19.30
N CYS A 67 -18.87 -17.27 19.55
CA CYS A 67 -18.82 -15.81 19.66
C CYS A 67 -17.93 -15.32 20.81
N CYS A 68 -17.97 -16.00 21.97
CA CYS A 68 -17.03 -15.73 23.07
C CYS A 68 -15.58 -15.97 22.63
N LEU A 69 -15.31 -17.10 21.98
CA LEU A 69 -13.97 -17.41 21.47
C LEU A 69 -13.50 -16.35 20.49
N PHE A 70 -14.31 -15.94 19.52
CA PHE A 70 -13.95 -14.91 18.56
C PHE A 70 -13.49 -13.62 19.24
N LEU A 71 -14.19 -13.18 20.28
CA LEU A 71 -13.81 -12.00 21.05
C LEU A 71 -12.49 -12.20 21.79
N ASP A 72 -12.21 -13.40 22.30
CA ASP A 72 -10.91 -13.72 22.89
C ASP A 72 -9.79 -13.65 21.84
N TYR A 73 -10.01 -14.22 20.64
CA TYR A 73 -9.06 -14.16 19.52
C TYR A 73 -8.80 -12.74 19.05
N THR A 74 -9.83 -11.90 18.96
CA THR A 74 -9.71 -10.52 18.45
C THR A 74 -9.44 -9.47 19.51
N SER A 75 -9.42 -9.84 20.79
CA SER A 75 -9.21 -8.91 21.91
C SER A 75 -7.95 -8.04 21.77
N LEU A 76 -6.82 -8.65 21.38
CA LEU A 76 -5.55 -7.96 21.18
C LEU A 76 -5.42 -7.31 19.79
N ALA A 77 -5.90 -8.01 18.76
CA ALA A 77 -5.73 -7.56 17.37
C ALA A 77 -6.77 -6.50 16.94
N GLN A 78 -7.85 -6.34 17.70
CA GLN A 78 -9.00 -5.45 17.43
C GLN A 78 -9.56 -5.57 16.00
N ARG A 79 -9.48 -6.77 15.41
CA ARG A 79 -9.99 -7.03 14.07
C ARG A 79 -11.49 -7.12 14.09
N PHE A 80 -12.13 -6.48 13.12
CA PHE A 80 -13.57 -6.56 12.94
C PHE A 80 -13.99 -7.90 12.33
N VAL A 81 -14.94 -8.57 12.98
CA VAL A 81 -15.54 -9.83 12.52
C VAL A 81 -17.03 -9.60 12.24
N PRO A 82 -17.46 -9.50 10.97
CA PRO A 82 -18.85 -9.23 10.63
C PRO A 82 -19.80 -10.38 10.98
N GLU A 83 -19.34 -11.63 10.88
CA GLU A 83 -20.15 -12.82 11.17
C GLU A 83 -20.60 -12.85 12.63
N LEU A 84 -19.74 -12.38 13.54
CA LEU A 84 -20.04 -12.25 14.96
C LEU A 84 -21.20 -11.27 15.20
N ALA A 85 -21.14 -10.08 14.60
CA ALA A 85 -22.17 -9.07 14.74
C ALA A 85 -23.51 -9.57 14.16
N ASN A 86 -23.47 -10.22 13.00
CA ASN A 86 -24.65 -10.80 12.35
C ASN A 86 -25.26 -11.94 13.18
N PHE A 87 -24.43 -12.79 13.79
CA PHE A 87 -24.92 -13.88 14.63
C PHE A 87 -25.59 -13.35 15.89
N LEU A 88 -24.98 -12.38 16.57
CA LEU A 88 -25.57 -11.73 17.76
C LEU A 88 -26.89 -11.03 17.43
N LEU A 89 -26.97 -10.34 16.28
CA LEU A 89 -28.20 -9.76 15.76
C LEU A 89 -29.29 -10.83 15.57
N GLY A 90 -28.94 -11.95 14.94
CA GLY A 90 -29.85 -13.07 14.72
C GLY A 90 -30.36 -13.71 16.01
N VAL A 91 -29.47 -13.94 16.99
CA VAL A 91 -29.85 -14.49 18.30
C VAL A 91 -30.79 -13.55 19.06
N LEU A 92 -30.52 -12.24 19.06
CA LEU A 92 -31.41 -11.27 19.69
C LEU A 92 -32.77 -11.19 18.98
N HIS A 93 -32.78 -11.31 17.65
CA HIS A 93 -34.03 -11.38 16.89
C HIS A 93 -34.89 -12.61 17.25
N LEU A 94 -34.27 -13.77 17.51
CA LEU A 94 -34.98 -14.98 17.94
C LEU A 94 -35.68 -14.83 19.30
N ALA A 95 -35.29 -13.85 20.10
CA ALA A 95 -35.90 -13.57 21.40
C ALA A 95 -37.16 -12.68 21.30
N ILE A 96 -37.44 -12.09 20.12
CA ILE A 96 -38.55 -11.16 19.94
C ILE A 96 -39.80 -11.89 19.41
N PRO A 97 -40.96 -11.78 20.09
CA PRO A 97 -42.19 -12.44 19.66
C PRO A 97 -42.93 -11.74 18.51
N SER A 98 -42.84 -10.41 18.40
CA SER A 98 -43.54 -9.59 17.40
C SER A 98 -42.59 -9.10 16.32
N LYS A 99 -42.74 -9.64 15.10
CA LYS A 99 -41.75 -9.50 14.01
C LYS A 99 -42.11 -8.47 12.94
N GLU A 100 -43.04 -7.57 13.23
CA GLU A 100 -43.54 -6.63 12.23
C GLU A 100 -42.49 -5.57 11.90
N THR A 101 -42.26 -5.39 10.59
CA THR A 101 -41.50 -4.32 9.91
C THR A 101 -40.36 -3.71 10.74
N GLN A 102 -39.33 -4.51 10.99
CA GLN A 102 -38.13 -4.01 11.61
C GLN A 102 -37.15 -3.58 10.50
N GLY A 103 -36.73 -2.32 10.49
CA GLY A 103 -35.96 -1.67 9.41
C GLY A 103 -34.52 -2.15 9.24
N TYR A 104 -34.24 -3.43 9.47
CA TYR A 104 -32.93 -4.05 9.30
C TYR A 104 -33.05 -5.37 8.52
N SER A 105 -31.98 -5.77 7.83
CA SER A 105 -31.90 -7.05 7.11
C SER A 105 -31.24 -8.12 7.97
N LEU A 106 -31.84 -9.31 8.01
CA LEU A 106 -31.19 -10.51 8.58
C LEU A 106 -30.39 -11.21 7.50
N LEU A 107 -29.24 -11.74 7.90
CA LEU A 107 -28.38 -12.52 7.04
C LEU A 107 -28.45 -14.01 7.44
N PRO A 108 -28.25 -14.94 6.48
CA PRO A 108 -28.11 -16.35 6.79
C PRO A 108 -27.05 -16.57 7.88
N PRO A 109 -27.29 -17.47 8.85
CA PRO A 109 -28.26 -18.57 8.83
C PRO A 109 -29.67 -18.23 9.33
N PHE A 110 -29.92 -17.01 9.80
CA PHE A 110 -31.20 -16.63 10.37
C PHE A 110 -32.18 -16.18 9.30
N VAL A 111 -33.45 -16.51 9.49
CA VAL A 111 -34.54 -16.15 8.59
C VAL A 111 -35.59 -15.39 9.38
N SER A 112 -36.03 -14.23 8.89
CA SER A 112 -36.97 -13.34 9.58
C SER A 112 -38.29 -14.04 9.93
N LEU A 113 -38.76 -14.92 9.06
CA LEU A 113 -40.01 -15.68 9.23
C LEU A 113 -39.72 -17.15 8.96
N GLY A 114 -39.87 -18.00 9.98
CA GLY A 114 -39.60 -19.43 9.86
C GLY A 114 -40.03 -20.23 11.08
N LYS A 115 -40.05 -21.56 10.96
CA LYS A 115 -40.49 -22.50 12.02
C LYS A 115 -39.67 -22.35 13.32
N HIS A 116 -38.39 -22.01 13.20
CA HIS A 116 -37.45 -21.85 14.31
C HIS A 116 -37.26 -20.40 14.74
N SER A 117 -38.12 -19.48 14.30
CA SER A 117 -37.91 -18.05 14.51
C SER A 117 -38.29 -17.58 15.93
N ASN A 118 -38.98 -18.39 16.73
CA ASN A 118 -39.41 -18.06 18.10
C ASN A 118 -38.69 -18.90 19.18
N LEU A 119 -37.49 -19.44 18.88
CA LEU A 119 -36.80 -20.38 19.78
C LEU A 119 -36.47 -19.79 21.16
N LEU A 120 -36.17 -18.48 21.24
CA LEU A 120 -35.79 -17.82 22.49
C LEU A 120 -36.92 -16.98 23.10
N VAL A 121 -38.12 -17.03 22.53
CA VAL A 121 -39.29 -16.34 23.09
C VAL A 121 -39.70 -17.03 24.39
N VAL A 122 -39.80 -16.25 25.46
CA VAL A 122 -40.30 -16.74 26.77
C VAL A 122 -41.82 -16.59 26.79
N SER A 123 -42.54 -17.71 26.85
CA SER A 123 -44.01 -17.73 26.75
C SER A 123 -44.74 -17.52 28.08
N GLU A 124 -44.10 -17.70 29.25
CA GLU A 124 -44.77 -17.64 30.56
C GLU A 124 -43.96 -16.84 31.61
N LYS A 125 -44.67 -16.05 32.43
CA LYS A 125 -44.11 -15.19 33.49
C LYS A 125 -43.64 -16.00 34.73
N SER A 126 -44.24 -17.16 34.98
CA SER A 126 -44.04 -17.99 36.18
C SER A 126 -42.61 -18.52 36.38
N GLY A 127 -41.76 -18.51 35.35
CA GLY A 127 -40.35 -18.92 35.43
C GLY A 127 -39.33 -17.77 35.48
N THR A 128 -39.78 -16.51 35.45
CA THR A 128 -38.87 -15.35 35.37
C THR A 128 -38.34 -14.87 36.72
N GLU A 129 -39.07 -15.14 37.81
CA GLU A 129 -38.73 -14.71 39.17
C GLU A 129 -37.61 -15.52 39.81
N THR A 130 -37.38 -16.76 39.34
CA THR A 130 -36.34 -17.67 39.86
C THR A 130 -35.03 -17.58 39.09
N TRP A 131 -34.96 -16.74 38.04
CA TRP A 131 -33.77 -16.64 37.22
C TRP A 131 -32.68 -15.82 37.93
N GLN A 132 -31.49 -16.40 38.03
CA GLN A 132 -30.26 -15.69 38.38
C GLN A 132 -29.27 -15.83 37.24
N LYS A 133 -28.47 -14.78 37.01
CA LYS A 133 -27.37 -14.82 36.04
C LYS A 133 -26.37 -15.93 36.41
N GLN A 134 -26.47 -17.05 35.72
CA GLN A 134 -25.56 -18.18 35.85
C GLN A 134 -24.77 -18.37 34.56
N ASN A 135 -23.51 -18.76 34.71
CA ASN A 135 -22.70 -19.16 33.56
C ASN A 135 -23.30 -20.44 32.98
N ILE A 136 -23.55 -20.44 31.67
CA ILE A 136 -24.10 -21.62 30.98
C ILE A 136 -23.02 -22.70 30.98
N SER A 137 -23.25 -23.77 31.73
CA SER A 137 -22.35 -24.93 31.72
C SER A 137 -22.43 -25.62 30.35
N LEU A 138 -21.27 -25.94 29.79
CA LEU A 138 -21.21 -26.71 28.54
C LEU A 138 -21.81 -28.11 28.66
N HIS A 139 -22.00 -28.62 29.90
CA HIS A 139 -22.70 -29.88 30.17
C HIS A 139 -24.18 -29.85 29.70
N VAL A 140 -24.77 -28.66 29.52
CA VAL A 140 -26.13 -28.51 28.97
C VAL A 140 -26.24 -29.14 27.57
N LEU A 141 -25.13 -29.24 26.82
CA LEU A 141 -25.06 -29.88 25.50
C LEU A 141 -25.19 -31.42 25.54
N SER A 142 -25.02 -32.04 26.73
CA SER A 142 -25.09 -33.49 26.92
C SER A 142 -26.50 -33.99 27.29
N ARG A 143 -27.38 -33.10 27.79
CA ARG A 143 -28.73 -33.46 28.26
C ARG A 143 -29.79 -33.17 27.19
N SER A 144 -29.98 -34.09 26.25
CA SER A 144 -31.03 -34.00 25.22
C SER A 144 -32.37 -34.65 25.62
N THR A 145 -32.47 -35.29 26.78
CA THR A 145 -33.66 -36.07 27.17
C THR A 145 -34.33 -35.50 28.43
N GLY A 146 -35.43 -34.75 28.22
CA GLY A 146 -36.41 -34.40 29.28
C GLY A 146 -36.18 -33.09 30.03
N LYS A 147 -36.08 -31.94 29.32
CA LYS A 147 -35.95 -30.63 29.96
C LYS A 147 -37.29 -30.15 30.53
N ASN A 148 -37.32 -29.76 31.80
CA ASN A 148 -38.47 -29.08 32.41
C ASN A 148 -38.69 -27.72 31.72
N LYS A 149 -39.94 -27.29 31.54
CA LYS A 149 -40.26 -25.98 30.92
C LYS A 149 -39.57 -24.79 31.61
N ILE A 150 -39.34 -24.91 32.92
CA ILE A 150 -38.65 -23.90 33.72
C ILE A 150 -37.15 -23.85 33.38
N GLU A 151 -36.51 -25.01 33.21
CA GLU A 151 -35.10 -25.10 32.83
C GLU A 151 -34.87 -24.56 31.41
N THR A 152 -35.76 -24.83 30.46
CA THR A 152 -35.66 -24.25 29.11
C THR A 152 -35.83 -22.74 29.13
N ASN A 153 -36.77 -22.21 29.93
CA ASN A 153 -36.95 -20.76 30.08
C ASN A 153 -35.71 -20.10 30.70
N ASN A 154 -35.12 -20.71 31.74
CA ASN A 154 -33.89 -20.23 32.35
C ASN A 154 -32.72 -20.23 31.36
N LEU A 155 -32.58 -21.29 30.54
CA LEU A 155 -31.57 -21.35 29.49
C LEU A 155 -31.77 -20.26 28.44
N ARG A 156 -33.01 -20.00 27.99
CA ARG A 156 -33.31 -18.92 27.04
C ARG A 156 -32.93 -17.55 27.58
N LEU A 157 -33.32 -17.25 28.82
CA LEU A 157 -32.96 -16.01 29.50
C LEU A 157 -31.44 -15.86 29.64
N SER A 158 -30.75 -16.94 30.02
CA SER A 158 -29.28 -16.96 30.09
C SER A 158 -28.63 -16.75 28.73
N CYS A 159 -29.17 -17.31 27.64
CA CYS A 159 -28.67 -17.08 26.28
C CYS A 159 -28.81 -15.62 25.87
N VAL A 160 -29.95 -14.98 26.17
CA VAL A 160 -30.17 -13.55 25.90
C VAL A 160 -29.23 -12.70 26.75
N ALA A 161 -29.06 -12.99 28.04
CA ALA A 161 -28.11 -12.31 28.92
C ALA A 161 -26.67 -12.40 28.38
N LEU A 162 -26.28 -13.58 27.90
CA LEU A 162 -24.96 -13.83 27.33
C LEU A 162 -24.78 -13.07 26.01
N ALA A 163 -25.78 -13.10 25.12
CA ALA A 163 -25.78 -12.32 23.88
C ALA A 163 -25.62 -10.81 24.16
N LEU A 164 -26.38 -10.25 25.11
CA LEU A 164 -26.24 -8.85 25.52
C LEU A 164 -24.85 -8.54 26.09
N ALA A 165 -24.30 -9.42 26.93
CA ALA A 165 -22.95 -9.26 27.45
C ALA A 165 -21.88 -9.30 26.34
N LEU A 166 -22.06 -10.14 25.31
CA LEU A 166 -21.17 -10.19 24.16
C LEU A 166 -21.29 -8.93 23.29
N VAL A 167 -22.51 -8.43 23.07
CA VAL A 167 -22.71 -7.14 22.41
C VAL A 167 -22.01 -6.04 23.20
N GLN A 168 -22.13 -6.03 24.52
CA GLN A 168 -21.42 -5.08 25.38
C GLN A 168 -19.90 -5.14 25.17
N ARG A 169 -19.31 -6.34 25.11
CA ARG A 169 -17.88 -6.51 24.79
C ARG A 169 -17.54 -6.02 23.38
N CYS A 170 -18.41 -6.27 22.40
CA CYS A 170 -18.23 -5.77 21.04
C CYS A 170 -18.26 -4.24 20.98
N THR A 171 -19.09 -3.56 21.80
CA THR A 171 -19.11 -2.08 21.85
C THR A 171 -17.77 -1.51 22.33
N VAL A 172 -17.11 -2.20 23.27
CA VAL A 172 -15.78 -1.79 23.78
C VAL A 172 -14.70 -2.04 22.75
N LEU A 173 -14.71 -3.20 22.08
CA LEU A 173 -13.67 -3.54 21.10
C LEU A 173 -13.79 -2.77 19.79
N TYR A 174 -15.00 -2.49 19.32
CA TYR A 174 -15.25 -1.87 18.02
C TYR A 174 -15.54 -0.37 18.11
N GLY A 175 -15.52 0.22 19.31
CA GLY A 175 -15.84 1.63 19.52
C GLY A 175 -14.92 2.60 18.76
N GLU A 176 -13.68 2.20 18.47
CA GLU A 176 -12.73 3.01 17.71
C GLU A 176 -12.97 2.98 16.18
N LEU A 177 -13.81 2.06 15.68
CA LEU A 177 -14.03 1.93 14.25
C LEU A 177 -14.83 3.12 13.69
N PRO A 178 -14.43 3.69 12.54
CA PRO A 178 -15.13 4.83 11.94
C PRO A 178 -16.57 4.49 11.53
N SER A 179 -16.84 3.23 11.19
CA SER A 179 -18.14 2.71 10.77
C SER A 179 -18.95 2.05 11.89
N PHE A 180 -18.57 2.25 13.16
CA PHE A 180 -19.21 1.60 14.32
C PHE A 180 -20.74 1.81 14.35
N ARG A 181 -21.20 3.03 14.05
CA ARG A 181 -22.64 3.38 14.05
C ARG A 181 -23.47 2.58 13.05
N GLU A 182 -22.93 2.36 11.87
CA GLU A 182 -23.63 1.61 10.82
C GLU A 182 -23.64 0.12 11.14
N ILE A 183 -22.54 -0.40 11.67
CA ILE A 183 -22.40 -1.81 12.04
C ILE A 183 -23.34 -2.17 13.20
N MET A 184 -23.38 -1.35 14.25
CA MET A 184 -24.20 -1.60 15.43
C MET A 184 -25.62 -1.01 15.36
N GLY A 185 -25.92 -0.22 14.32
CA GLY A 185 -27.23 0.39 14.08
C GLY A 185 -28.38 -0.63 14.09
N PRO A 186 -28.29 -1.75 13.34
CA PRO A 186 -29.29 -2.82 13.39
C PRO A 186 -29.52 -3.40 14.79
N VAL A 187 -28.45 -3.59 15.57
CA VAL A 187 -28.52 -4.11 16.94
C VAL A 187 -29.20 -3.10 17.85
N ARG A 188 -28.88 -1.81 17.70
CA ARG A 188 -29.54 -0.71 18.44
C ARG A 188 -31.05 -0.66 18.14
N LEU A 189 -31.44 -0.73 16.87
CA LEU A 189 -32.85 -0.77 16.46
C LEU A 189 -33.56 -1.98 17.08
N LEU A 190 -32.93 -3.16 17.04
CA LEU A 190 -33.44 -4.36 17.69
C LEU A 190 -33.66 -4.17 19.19
N LEU A 191 -32.64 -3.68 19.91
CA LEU A 191 -32.72 -3.48 21.35
C LEU A 191 -33.78 -2.44 21.73
N SER A 192 -33.98 -1.40 20.92
CA SER A 192 -35.07 -0.43 21.13
C SER A 192 -36.46 -1.08 20.99
N SER A 193 -36.63 -2.00 20.04
CA SER A 193 -37.88 -2.76 19.88
C SER A 193 -38.11 -3.75 21.02
N LEU A 194 -37.04 -4.33 21.56
CA LEU A 194 -37.09 -5.23 22.73
C LEU A 194 -37.49 -4.49 24.00
N GLY A 195 -37.05 -3.22 24.16
CA GLY A 195 -37.34 -2.37 25.31
C GLY A 195 -38.83 -2.10 25.53
N LEU A 196 -39.65 -2.19 24.48
CA LEU A 196 -41.12 -2.07 24.58
C LEU A 196 -41.77 -3.27 25.31
N GLN A 197 -41.03 -4.36 25.57
CA GLN A 197 -41.51 -5.55 26.30
C GLN A 197 -40.96 -5.67 27.73
N ALA A 198 -40.45 -4.59 28.31
CA ALA A 198 -39.80 -4.55 29.63
C ALA A 198 -40.55 -5.31 30.75
N THR A 199 -41.88 -5.37 30.71
CA THR A 199 -42.71 -6.06 31.73
C THR A 199 -42.57 -7.59 31.79
N LYS A 200 -41.78 -8.23 30.91
CA LYS A 200 -41.64 -9.70 30.83
C LYS A 200 -40.27 -10.25 31.25
N TYR A 201 -39.27 -9.40 31.47
CA TYR A 201 -37.89 -9.82 31.72
C TYR A 201 -37.44 -9.50 33.15
N PRO A 202 -36.53 -10.30 33.73
CA PRO A 202 -36.01 -10.07 35.09
C PRO A 202 -35.19 -8.77 35.17
N PRO A 203 -35.12 -8.13 36.35
CA PRO A 203 -34.51 -6.80 36.52
C PRO A 203 -33.04 -6.75 36.14
N GLN A 204 -32.27 -7.80 36.46
CA GLN A 204 -30.86 -7.93 36.08
C GLN A 204 -30.64 -7.89 34.55
N LEU A 205 -31.58 -8.43 33.77
CA LEU A 205 -31.49 -8.40 32.31
C LEU A 205 -31.84 -7.01 31.76
N GLN A 206 -32.77 -6.31 32.41
CA GLN A 206 -33.15 -4.94 32.07
C GLN A 206 -31.98 -3.98 32.30
N GLU A 207 -31.27 -4.10 33.42
CA GLU A 207 -30.06 -3.31 33.71
C GLU A 207 -28.97 -3.53 32.66
N LEU A 208 -28.73 -4.78 32.26
CA LEU A 208 -27.77 -5.11 31.20
C LEU A 208 -28.21 -4.54 29.85
N HIS A 209 -29.49 -4.62 29.54
CA HIS A 209 -30.07 -4.06 28.31
C HIS A 209 -29.89 -2.54 28.26
N GLN A 210 -30.21 -1.82 29.34
CA GLN A 210 -30.03 -0.37 29.46
C GLN A 210 -28.55 0.00 29.31
N SER A 211 -27.65 -0.70 30.01
CA SER A 211 -26.20 -0.45 29.92
C SER A 211 -25.66 -0.65 28.50
N VAL A 212 -26.18 -1.62 27.75
CA VAL A 212 -25.79 -1.84 26.36
C VAL A 212 -26.34 -0.74 25.46
N LEU A 213 -27.59 -0.32 25.66
CA LEU A 213 -28.23 0.73 24.86
C LEU A 213 -27.50 2.09 25.03
N GLU A 214 -27.14 2.45 26.26
CA GLU A 214 -26.33 3.64 26.54
C GLU A 214 -24.97 3.62 25.83
N LYS A 215 -24.30 2.46 25.81
CA LYS A 215 -23.02 2.28 25.10
C LYS A 215 -23.15 2.32 23.57
N LEU A 216 -24.34 2.09 23.04
CA LEU A 216 -24.63 2.16 21.60
C LEU A 216 -25.05 3.56 21.15
N ASP A 217 -25.56 4.39 22.06
CA ASP A 217 -26.08 5.74 21.81
C ASP A 217 -24.99 6.82 21.67
N VAL A 218 -23.74 6.43 21.44
CA VAL A 218 -22.60 7.36 21.38
C VAL A 218 -22.74 8.35 20.20
N PRO A 219 -22.69 9.68 20.43
CA PRO A 219 -22.62 10.69 19.39
C PRO A 219 -21.31 10.54 18.60
N GLY A 220 -21.43 10.13 17.33
CA GLY A 220 -20.30 9.89 16.44
C GLY A 220 -20.02 11.11 15.58
N THR A 221 -18.77 11.55 15.54
CA THR A 221 -18.30 12.55 14.58
C THR A 221 -18.11 11.89 13.22
N TYR A 222 -18.98 12.21 12.25
CA TYR A 222 -18.82 11.71 10.89
C TYR A 222 -17.69 12.48 10.19
N ARG A 223 -16.65 11.77 9.77
CA ARG A 223 -15.61 12.32 8.89
C ARG A 223 -15.73 11.63 7.53
N PRO A 224 -15.89 12.39 6.43
CA PRO A 224 -15.96 11.78 5.11
C PRO A 224 -14.64 11.07 4.78
N LEU A 225 -14.71 9.96 4.05
CA LEU A 225 -13.52 9.25 3.58
C LEU A 225 -12.74 10.15 2.61
N VAL A 226 -11.46 10.34 2.87
CA VAL A 226 -10.55 11.07 2.00
C VAL A 226 -9.53 10.07 1.45
N CYS A 227 -9.45 9.95 0.12
CA CYS A 227 -8.44 9.11 -0.51
C CYS A 227 -7.04 9.61 -0.15
N ASP A 228 -6.16 8.70 0.28
CA ASP A 228 -4.78 9.04 0.61
C ASP A 228 -4.08 9.69 -0.59
N LYS A 229 -3.64 10.93 -0.39
CA LYS A 229 -2.85 11.65 -1.38
C LYS A 229 -1.46 11.02 -1.42
N ARG A 230 -1.08 10.45 -2.56
CA ARG A 230 0.28 9.94 -2.76
C ARG A 230 1.28 11.09 -2.67
N LYS A 231 2.35 10.89 -1.89
CA LYS A 231 3.46 11.84 -1.87
C LYS A 231 4.06 11.93 -3.28
N PRO A 232 4.34 13.14 -3.81
CA PRO A 232 4.94 13.28 -5.12
C PRO A 232 6.31 12.61 -5.14
N VAL A 233 6.61 11.87 -6.22
CA VAL A 233 7.90 11.19 -6.38
C VAL A 233 9.00 12.24 -6.49
N PRO A 234 10.08 12.16 -5.69
CA PRO A 234 11.17 13.13 -5.77
C PRO A 234 11.86 13.04 -7.15
N LEU A 235 12.38 14.18 -7.61
CA LEU A 235 13.15 14.26 -8.86
C LEU A 235 14.35 13.31 -8.79
N LYS A 236 14.65 12.63 -9.90
CA LYS A 236 15.82 11.76 -10.00
C LYS A 236 17.09 12.60 -9.90
N LEU A 237 17.89 12.34 -8.86
CA LEU A 237 19.20 12.96 -8.71
C LEU A 237 20.24 12.15 -9.49
N TYR A 238 21.02 12.82 -10.33
CA TYR A 238 22.13 12.20 -11.06
C TYR A 238 23.45 12.51 -10.36
N THR A 239 24.33 11.52 -10.26
CA THR A 239 25.68 11.74 -9.73
C THR A 239 26.56 12.43 -10.78
N PRO A 240 27.16 13.58 -10.47
CA PRO A 240 28.02 14.26 -11.41
C PRO A 240 29.31 13.45 -11.64
N LYS A 241 29.75 13.36 -12.89
CA LYS A 241 31.01 12.70 -13.25
C LYS A 241 32.18 13.65 -13.01
N ILE A 242 32.65 13.71 -11.78
CA ILE A 242 33.79 14.55 -11.37
C ILE A 242 35.09 13.74 -11.46
N VAL A 243 36.13 14.31 -12.07
CA VAL A 243 37.49 13.74 -12.04
C VAL A 243 38.20 14.27 -10.79
N LYS A 244 38.78 13.37 -9.99
CA LYS A 244 39.40 13.72 -8.69
C LYS A 244 40.58 14.71 -8.80
N VAL A 245 41.31 14.69 -9.92
CA VAL A 245 42.46 15.58 -10.19
C VAL A 245 42.31 16.16 -11.59
N LEU A 246 42.07 17.47 -11.67
CA LEU A 246 41.96 18.20 -12.92
C LEU A 246 43.33 18.81 -13.28
N GLU A 247 44.01 18.25 -14.28
CA GLU A 247 45.24 18.83 -14.81
C GLU A 247 44.91 19.80 -15.95
N PHE A 248 45.02 21.10 -15.71
CA PHE A 248 44.80 22.12 -16.74
C PHE A 248 45.81 21.96 -17.89
N GLY A 249 45.32 21.99 -19.13
CA GLY A 249 46.14 21.88 -20.35
C GLY A 249 46.38 20.45 -20.84
N ARG A 250 46.02 19.41 -20.06
CA ARG A 250 46.05 18.02 -20.51
C ARG A 250 44.64 17.53 -20.82
N LYS A 251 44.46 16.95 -22.00
CA LYS A 251 43.19 16.32 -22.39
C LYS A 251 43.01 15.00 -21.64
N GLN A 252 42.15 15.00 -20.62
CA GLN A 252 41.77 13.79 -19.88
C GLN A 252 40.60 13.08 -20.56
N GLY A 253 40.50 11.75 -20.41
CA GLY A 253 39.33 10.97 -20.80
C GLY A 253 39.41 10.21 -22.14
N SER A 254 40.52 10.30 -22.87
CA SER A 254 40.76 9.49 -24.09
C SER A 254 41.66 8.28 -23.79
N SER A 255 41.57 7.23 -24.63
CA SER A 255 42.46 6.07 -24.52
C SER A 255 43.92 6.48 -24.77
N LYS A 256 44.88 5.75 -24.17
CA LYS A 256 46.33 6.01 -24.35
C LYS A 256 46.72 6.04 -25.83
N GLN A 257 46.19 5.12 -26.63
CA GLN A 257 46.44 5.03 -28.07
C GLN A 257 45.95 6.28 -28.82
N GLU A 258 44.79 6.81 -28.44
CA GLU A 258 44.24 8.03 -29.05
C GLU A 258 45.07 9.27 -28.70
N GLN A 259 45.56 9.35 -27.46
CA GLN A 259 46.44 10.43 -27.01
C GLN A 259 47.75 10.43 -27.78
N GLU A 260 48.37 9.26 -27.96
CA GLU A 260 49.60 9.11 -28.73
C GLU A 260 49.39 9.50 -30.20
N ARG A 261 48.30 9.03 -30.81
CA ARG A 261 47.95 9.41 -32.19
C ARG A 261 47.80 10.93 -32.33
N GLN A 262 47.07 11.58 -31.42
CA GLN A 262 46.91 13.04 -31.44
C GLN A 262 48.24 13.78 -31.25
N ARG A 263 49.10 13.29 -30.35
CA ARG A 263 50.43 13.85 -30.12
C ARG A 263 51.30 13.77 -31.38
N LEU A 264 51.31 12.63 -32.06
CA LEU A 264 52.05 12.42 -33.29
C LEU A 264 51.55 13.33 -34.42
N VAL A 265 50.23 13.44 -34.60
CA VAL A 265 49.62 14.33 -35.59
C VAL A 265 49.98 15.80 -35.32
N HIS A 266 49.95 16.23 -34.06
CA HIS A 266 50.34 17.60 -33.70
C HIS A 266 51.82 17.86 -33.99
N LYS A 267 52.70 16.93 -33.63
CA LYS A 267 54.15 17.03 -33.89
C LYS A 267 54.42 17.15 -35.39
N HIS A 268 53.85 16.25 -36.19
CA HIS A 268 53.97 16.27 -37.64
C HIS A 268 53.50 17.60 -38.25
N ARG A 269 52.34 18.12 -37.84
CA ARG A 269 51.83 19.41 -38.33
C ARG A 269 52.73 20.59 -37.95
N ARG A 270 53.32 20.57 -36.74
CA ARG A 270 54.21 21.62 -36.27
C ARG A 270 55.51 21.64 -37.07
N GLU A 271 56.10 20.48 -37.29
CA GLU A 271 57.33 20.31 -38.07
C GLU A 271 57.12 20.70 -39.53
N LEU A 272 56.04 20.23 -40.16
CA LEU A 272 55.67 20.59 -41.54
C LEU A 272 55.48 22.11 -41.69
N LYS A 273 54.78 22.76 -40.75
CA LYS A 273 54.62 24.23 -40.76
C LYS A 273 55.93 24.96 -40.53
N GLY A 274 56.90 24.36 -39.84
CA GLY A 274 58.25 24.91 -39.65
C GLY A 274 59.03 24.87 -40.96
N ALA A 275 59.15 23.68 -41.55
CA ALA A 275 59.87 23.45 -42.80
C ALA A 275 59.33 24.33 -43.95
N VAL A 276 58.00 24.40 -44.12
CA VAL A 276 57.39 25.27 -45.14
C VAL A 276 57.72 26.76 -44.91
N ARG A 277 57.83 27.20 -43.65
CA ARG A 277 58.20 28.59 -43.33
C ARG A 277 59.67 28.89 -43.60
N GLU A 278 60.55 27.89 -43.54
CA GLU A 278 61.96 28.03 -43.91
C GLU A 278 62.11 28.09 -45.43
N ILE A 279 61.50 27.14 -46.15
CA ILE A 279 61.50 27.13 -47.63
C ILE A 279 60.99 28.46 -48.19
N ARG A 280 59.94 29.04 -47.60
CA ARG A 280 59.44 30.36 -48.02
C ARG A 280 60.44 31.49 -47.78
N ARG A 281 61.18 31.47 -46.67
CA ARG A 281 62.23 32.46 -46.36
C ARG A 281 63.40 32.32 -47.32
N ASP A 282 63.80 31.09 -47.63
CA ASP A 282 64.88 30.79 -48.57
C ASP A 282 64.51 31.24 -49.99
N ASN A 283 63.29 30.96 -50.44
CA ASN A 283 62.79 31.44 -51.72
C ASN A 283 62.78 32.98 -51.81
N GLN A 284 62.37 33.67 -50.74
CA GLN A 284 62.43 35.14 -50.70
C GLN A 284 63.87 35.66 -50.76
N PHE A 285 64.80 34.97 -50.08
CA PHE A 285 66.22 35.33 -50.11
C PHE A 285 66.82 35.15 -51.52
N LEU A 286 66.57 34.00 -52.15
CA LEU A 286 67.02 33.71 -53.52
C LEU A 286 66.45 34.72 -54.52
N ALA A 287 65.17 35.07 -54.41
CA ALA A 287 64.54 36.07 -55.27
C ALA A 287 65.20 37.45 -55.14
N LYS A 288 65.55 37.88 -53.91
CA LYS A 288 66.28 39.14 -53.68
C LYS A 288 67.68 39.11 -54.27
N MET A 289 68.42 38.00 -54.11
CA MET A 289 69.75 37.83 -54.71
C MET A 289 69.69 37.91 -56.24
N GLN A 290 68.80 37.14 -56.86
CA GLN A 290 68.63 37.13 -58.32
C GLN A 290 68.25 38.52 -58.86
N LEU A 291 67.35 39.23 -58.16
CA LEU A 291 66.94 40.58 -58.56
C LEU A 291 68.11 41.57 -58.45
N ALA A 292 68.91 41.50 -57.39
CA ALA A 292 70.10 42.33 -57.25
C ALA A 292 71.11 42.08 -58.39
N GLU A 293 71.36 40.82 -58.73
CA GLU A 293 72.25 40.43 -59.84
C GLU A 293 71.72 40.92 -61.21
N VAL A 294 70.41 40.84 -61.45
CA VAL A 294 69.79 41.37 -62.68
C VAL A 294 69.93 42.90 -62.73
N MET A 295 69.65 43.60 -61.63
CA MET A 295 69.78 45.06 -61.55
C MET A 295 71.22 45.53 -61.80
N GLU A 296 72.20 44.81 -61.27
CA GLU A 296 73.62 45.09 -61.49
C GLU A 296 73.98 44.93 -62.97
N ARG A 297 73.64 43.78 -63.58
CA ARG A 297 73.85 43.52 -65.02
C ARG A 297 73.17 44.56 -65.92
N ASP A 298 71.95 44.96 -65.59
CA ASP A 298 71.22 46.01 -66.34
C ASP A 298 71.87 47.38 -66.17
N SER A 299 72.37 47.70 -64.97
CA SER A 299 73.08 48.96 -64.71
C SER A 299 74.38 49.04 -65.52
N GLU A 300 75.13 47.94 -65.59
CA GLU A 300 76.34 47.83 -66.42
C GLU A 300 76.01 47.97 -67.90
N ARG A 301 74.98 47.27 -68.38
CA ARG A 301 74.51 47.36 -69.76
C ARG A 301 74.11 48.79 -70.10
N LYS A 302 73.32 49.46 -69.26
CA LYS A 302 72.90 50.86 -69.46
C LYS A 302 74.10 51.82 -69.48
N ARG A 303 75.09 51.62 -68.60
CA ARG A 303 76.34 52.40 -68.60
C ARG A 303 77.09 52.24 -69.93
N LYS A 304 77.27 51.00 -70.39
CA LYS A 304 77.92 50.70 -71.70
C LYS A 304 77.15 51.33 -72.87
N VAL A 305 75.83 51.18 -72.90
CA VAL A 305 74.97 51.78 -73.94
C VAL A 305 75.08 53.31 -73.93
N LYS A 306 75.05 53.96 -72.76
CA LYS A 306 75.20 55.41 -72.64
C LYS A 306 76.56 55.89 -73.17
N GLN A 307 77.65 55.17 -72.86
CA GLN A 307 78.97 55.46 -73.41
C GLN A 307 79.00 55.36 -74.94
N LEU A 308 78.36 54.33 -75.51
CA LEU A 308 78.25 54.18 -76.97
C LEU A 308 77.46 55.32 -77.61
N PHE A 309 76.31 55.70 -77.05
CA PHE A 309 75.52 56.84 -77.54
C PHE A 309 76.26 58.17 -77.43
N GLN A 310 77.01 58.39 -76.33
CA GLN A 310 77.85 59.57 -76.18
C GLN A 310 78.94 59.63 -77.25
N SER A 311 79.58 58.50 -77.53
CA SER A 311 80.56 58.38 -78.62
C SER A 311 79.93 58.69 -80.00
N LEU A 312 78.75 58.14 -80.29
CA LEU A 312 78.01 58.43 -81.53
C LEU A 312 77.62 59.91 -81.65
N ALA A 313 77.14 60.54 -80.57
CA ALA A 313 76.79 61.96 -80.56
C ALA A 313 78.02 62.86 -80.80
N GLN A 314 79.18 62.46 -80.27
CA GLN A 314 80.44 63.15 -80.52
C GLN A 314 80.85 63.04 -81.99
N GLN A 315 80.74 61.85 -82.60
CA GLN A 315 80.97 61.67 -84.04
C GLN A 315 80.03 62.53 -84.91
N GLU A 316 78.74 62.63 -84.54
CA GLU A 316 77.79 63.49 -85.27
C GLU A 316 78.14 64.98 -85.13
N GLY A 317 78.57 65.40 -83.94
CA GLY A 317 79.09 66.75 -83.67
C GLY A 317 80.29 67.09 -84.54
N ASP A 318 81.27 66.18 -84.59
CA ASP A 318 82.47 66.30 -85.43
C ASP A 318 82.09 66.37 -86.91
N TRP A 319 81.13 65.56 -87.36
CA TRP A 319 80.62 65.59 -88.74
C TRP A 319 79.92 66.91 -89.08
N LYS A 320 79.09 67.46 -88.17
CA LYS A 320 78.45 68.77 -88.37
C LYS A 320 79.49 69.91 -88.40
N ALA A 321 80.53 69.84 -87.57
CA ALA A 321 81.64 70.78 -87.60
C ALA A 321 82.40 70.73 -88.93
N LEU A 322 82.68 69.52 -89.45
CA LEU A 322 83.25 69.32 -90.79
C LEU A 322 82.35 69.89 -91.89
N LYS A 323 81.03 69.70 -91.80
CA LYS A 323 80.07 70.25 -92.78
C LYS A 323 80.02 71.78 -92.76
N ARG A 324 80.10 72.41 -91.59
CA ARG A 324 80.15 73.87 -91.46
C ARG A 324 81.43 74.47 -92.05
N LYS A 325 82.59 73.80 -91.91
CA LYS A 325 83.86 74.24 -92.52
C LYS A 325 83.88 74.15 -94.05
N LYS A 326 82.99 73.36 -94.66
CA LYS A 326 82.90 73.19 -96.13
C LYS A 326 81.95 74.18 -96.81
N ARG A 327 81.19 74.97 -96.06
CA ARG A 327 80.32 76.04 -96.57
C ARG A 327 81.04 77.38 -96.50
#